data_AF-A0A378BYP6-F1
#
_entry.id   AF-A0A378BYP6-F1
#
_cell.length_a   1.000
_cell.length_b   1.000
_cell.length_c   1.000
_cell.angle_alpha   90.00
_cell.angle_beta   90.00
_cell.angle_gamma   90.00
#
_symmetry.space_group_name_H-M   'P 1'
#
loop_
_entity.id
_entity.type
_entity.pdbx_description
1 polymer ?
#
loop_
_entity_poly.entity_id
_entity_poly.type
_entity_poly.pdbx_seq_one_letter_code
_entity_poly.pdbx_strand_id
1 'polypeptide(L)'
;MTGYIDDFIPSYDAENVSLRVMGRDKTGDLVDSSVVDKSGQWKGQKLEQLAATICKPYGIEVINETDTGEAFGSITLEQGETGFELLDRLAKQRGVLVTSDAFGRLIITRASSKRASVSLTLGDNILAARGRFSWRERASQYIIKGSASAGGATWG
;
A
#
# COMPACT_ATOMS: atom_id res chain seq x y z
N MET A 1 -12.63 -10.86 -4.54
CA MET A 1 -11.24 -10.93 -4.03
C MET A 1 -10.58 -12.12 -4.71
N THR A 2 -9.40 -11.91 -5.29
CA THR A 2 -8.62 -12.94 -5.98
C THR A 2 -7.25 -13.01 -5.31
N GLY A 3 -6.82 -14.19 -4.89
CA GLY A 3 -5.59 -14.36 -4.12
C GLY A 3 -5.36 -15.80 -3.68
N TYR A 4 -4.68 -15.99 -2.56
CA TYR A 4 -4.22 -17.28 -2.07
C TYR A 4 -4.80 -17.60 -0.69
N ILE A 5 -4.89 -18.89 -0.38
CA ILE A 5 -5.22 -19.37 0.97
C ILE A 5 -3.92 -19.31 1.79
N ASP A 6 -3.96 -18.57 2.90
CA ASP A 6 -2.86 -18.51 3.86
C ASP A 6 -2.99 -19.64 4.88
N ASP A 7 -4.19 -19.82 5.47
CA ASP A 7 -4.44 -20.82 6.51
C ASP A 7 -5.62 -21.74 6.17
N PHE A 8 -5.42 -23.03 6.41
CA PHE A 8 -6.47 -24.04 6.45
C PHE A 8 -6.51 -24.66 7.85
N ILE A 9 -7.57 -24.37 8.60
CA ILE A 9 -7.69 -24.71 10.02
C ILE A 9 -8.90 -25.65 10.20
N PRO A 10 -8.69 -26.98 10.12
CA PRO A 10 -9.71 -27.96 10.46
C PRO A 10 -9.79 -28.15 11.98
N SER A 11 -11.01 -28.25 12.51
CA SER A 11 -11.26 -28.69 13.88
C SER A 11 -12.48 -29.60 13.93
N TYR A 12 -12.50 -30.55 14.86
CA TYR A 12 -13.63 -31.44 15.06
C TYR A 12 -13.75 -31.89 16.53
N ASP A 13 -14.97 -32.22 16.92
CA ASP A 13 -15.31 -32.91 18.15
C ASP A 13 -16.21 -34.13 17.85
N ALA A 14 -16.79 -34.75 18.88
CA ALA A 14 -17.58 -35.97 18.72
C ALA A 14 -18.85 -35.77 17.86
N GLU A 15 -19.34 -34.54 17.72
CA GLU A 15 -20.61 -34.23 17.05
C GLU A 15 -20.45 -33.24 15.89
N ASN A 16 -19.34 -32.52 15.82
CA ASN A 16 -19.14 -31.41 14.89
C ASN A 16 -17.80 -31.47 14.17
N VAL A 17 -17.81 -31.02 12.91
CA VAL A 17 -16.62 -30.73 12.12
C VAL A 17 -16.71 -29.30 11.62
N SER A 18 -15.63 -28.54 11.78
CA SER A 18 -15.49 -27.15 11.35
C SER A 18 -14.25 -27.01 10.49
N LEU A 19 -14.40 -26.35 9.35
CA LEU A 19 -13.30 -26.01 8.45
C LEU A 19 -13.26 -24.50 8.30
N ARG A 20 -12.14 -23.89 8.69
CA ARG A 20 -11.91 -22.46 8.49
C ARG A 20 -10.79 -22.24 7.49
N VAL A 21 -11.03 -21.35 6.54
CA VAL A 21 -10.05 -20.94 5.53
C VAL A 21 -9.82 -19.44 5.67
N MET A 22 -8.56 -19.03 5.69
CA MET A 22 -8.15 -17.62 5.71
C MET A 22 -7.19 -17.37 4.54
N GLY A 23 -7.21 -16.17 3.99
CA GLY A 23 -6.38 -15.82 2.85
C GLY A 23 -6.39 -14.34 2.54
N ARG A 24 -5.41 -13.90 1.77
CA ARG A 24 -5.24 -12.52 1.29
C ARG A 24 -5.38 -12.45 -0.22
N ASP A 25 -5.52 -11.23 -0.74
CA ASP A 25 -5.42 -11.02 -2.18
C ASP A 25 -3.99 -11.28 -2.68
N LYS A 26 -3.82 -11.31 -4.01
CA LYS A 26 -2.49 -11.54 -4.63
C LYS A 26 -1.43 -10.52 -4.19
N THR A 27 -1.82 -9.32 -3.79
CA THR A 27 -0.87 -8.29 -3.38
C THR A 27 -0.25 -8.57 -2.01
N GLY A 28 -0.74 -9.57 -1.26
CA GLY A 28 -0.09 -10.10 -0.07
C GLY A 28 1.37 -10.51 -0.31
N ASP A 29 1.71 -11.04 -1.49
CA ASP A 29 3.09 -11.42 -1.82
C ASP A 29 4.06 -10.23 -1.78
N LEU A 30 3.58 -9.02 -2.13
CA LEU A 30 4.37 -7.78 -2.09
C LEU A 30 4.66 -7.31 -0.66
N VAL A 31 3.82 -7.70 0.29
CA VAL A 31 3.97 -7.38 1.72
C VAL A 31 4.95 -8.34 2.38
N ASP A 32 4.99 -9.60 1.94
CA ASP A 32 5.78 -10.64 2.59
C ASP A 32 7.19 -10.77 2.02
N SER A 33 7.38 -10.41 0.74
CA SER A 33 8.60 -10.69 0.00
C SER A 33 9.48 -9.46 -0.21
N SER A 34 10.76 -9.58 0.11
CA SER A 34 11.77 -8.59 -0.23
C SER A 34 11.93 -8.43 -1.74
N VAL A 35 12.23 -7.22 -2.20
CA VAL A 35 12.54 -6.97 -3.61
C VAL A 35 13.93 -7.53 -3.92
N VAL A 36 14.03 -8.32 -4.99
CA VAL A 36 15.30 -8.85 -5.49
C VAL A 36 15.61 -8.18 -6.82
N ASP A 37 16.55 -7.23 -6.81
CA ASP A 37 17.10 -6.60 -8.00
C ASP A 37 18.62 -6.68 -8.02
N LYS A 38 19.21 -6.90 -9.20
CA LYS A 38 20.66 -7.08 -9.36
C LYS A 38 21.46 -5.81 -9.10
N SER A 39 20.88 -4.65 -9.41
CA SER A 39 21.51 -3.33 -9.21
C SER A 39 21.19 -2.72 -7.86
N GLY A 40 20.03 -3.04 -7.27
CA GLY A 40 19.53 -2.41 -6.05
C GLY A 40 19.24 -0.92 -6.21
N GLN A 41 19.24 -0.41 -7.45
CA GLN A 41 19.03 1.00 -7.74
C GLN A 41 18.40 1.20 -9.12
N TRP A 42 17.44 2.11 -9.19
CA TRP A 42 16.82 2.57 -10.44
C TRP A 42 17.01 4.07 -10.62
N LYS A 43 17.12 4.53 -11.86
CA LYS A 43 17.24 5.95 -12.21
C LYS A 43 16.27 6.30 -13.34
N GLY A 44 15.65 7.47 -13.25
CA GLY A 44 14.74 7.99 -14.27
C GLY A 44 13.47 7.15 -14.46
N GLN A 45 13.05 6.39 -13.46
CA GLN A 45 11.84 5.56 -13.51
C GLN A 45 10.65 6.31 -12.91
N LYS A 46 9.48 6.21 -13.55
CA LYS A 46 8.21 6.60 -12.93
C LYS A 46 7.72 5.52 -11.95
N LEU A 47 6.79 5.91 -11.06
CA LEU A 47 6.23 5.03 -10.03
C LEU A 47 5.59 3.78 -10.64
N GLU A 48 4.73 3.94 -11.64
CA GLU A 48 4.01 2.85 -12.31
C GLU A 48 4.94 1.89 -13.07
N GLN A 49 6.06 2.40 -13.60
CA GLN A 49 7.05 1.58 -14.29
C GLN A 49 7.83 0.70 -13.32
N LEU A 50 8.25 1.28 -12.18
CA LEU A 50 8.90 0.51 -11.12
C LEU A 50 7.93 -0.49 -10.50
N ALA A 51 6.69 -0.08 -10.22
CA ALA A 51 5.65 -0.96 -9.71
C ALA A 51 5.42 -2.16 -10.63
N ALA A 52 5.31 -1.95 -11.95
CA ALA A 52 5.18 -3.05 -12.90
C ALA A 52 6.39 -4.00 -12.88
N THR A 53 7.59 -3.46 -12.69
CA THR A 53 8.82 -4.27 -12.58
C THR A 53 8.81 -5.14 -11.32
N ILE A 54 8.44 -4.56 -10.17
CA ILE A 54 8.37 -5.27 -8.88
C ILE A 54 7.24 -6.30 -8.87
N CYS A 55 6.11 -6.00 -9.50
CA CYS A 55 4.93 -6.86 -9.54
C CYS A 55 5.07 -8.03 -10.54
N LYS A 56 5.97 -7.91 -11.52
CA LYS A 56 6.14 -8.89 -12.60
C LYS A 56 6.41 -10.33 -12.12
N PRO A 57 7.29 -10.60 -11.13
CA PRO A 57 7.54 -11.96 -10.65
C PRO A 57 6.31 -12.63 -10.02
N TYR A 58 5.38 -11.82 -9.49
CA TYR A 58 4.16 -12.29 -8.82
C TYR A 58 2.96 -12.39 -9.77
N GLY A 59 3.13 -12.01 -11.05
CA GLY A 59 2.02 -11.98 -12.02
C GLY A 59 0.92 -11.00 -11.66
N ILE A 60 1.26 -9.93 -10.92
CA ILE A 60 0.33 -8.87 -10.52
C ILE A 60 0.34 -7.78 -11.58
N GLU A 61 -0.83 -7.47 -12.13
CA GLU A 61 -1.00 -6.33 -13.04
C GLU A 61 -1.02 -5.02 -12.24
N VAL A 62 -0.42 -3.96 -12.80
CA VAL A 62 -0.43 -2.62 -12.22
C VAL A 62 -1.34 -1.71 -13.04
N ILE A 63 -2.33 -1.11 -12.38
CA ILE A 63 -3.25 -0.14 -12.96
C ILE A 63 -2.95 1.24 -12.38
N ASN A 64 -2.68 2.20 -13.25
CA ASN A 64 -2.52 3.60 -12.85
C ASN A 64 -3.79 4.39 -13.18
N GLU A 65 -4.45 4.93 -12.16
CA GLU A 65 -5.69 5.72 -12.28
C GLU A 65 -5.47 7.22 -12.06
N THR A 66 -4.24 7.64 -11.78
CA THR A 66 -3.93 9.03 -11.45
C THR A 66 -2.60 9.48 -12.04
N ASP A 67 -2.36 10.79 -12.06
CA ASP A 67 -1.05 11.30 -12.39
C ASP A 67 -0.08 11.09 -11.21
N THR A 68 0.97 10.31 -11.48
CA THR A 68 2.06 9.96 -10.56
C THR A 68 3.20 10.98 -10.61
N GLY A 69 3.10 12.02 -11.44
CA GLY A 69 4.09 13.07 -11.58
C GLY A 69 5.35 12.63 -12.32
N GLU A 70 6.47 13.31 -12.03
CA GLU A 70 7.75 13.11 -12.70
C GLU A 70 8.45 11.82 -12.28
N ALA A 71 9.37 11.36 -13.13
CA ALA A 71 10.25 10.24 -12.82
C ALA A 71 11.14 10.55 -11.61
N PHE A 72 11.52 9.52 -10.86
CA PHE A 72 12.49 9.64 -9.78
C PHE A 72 13.90 9.71 -10.35
N GLY A 73 14.68 10.71 -9.92
CA GLY A 73 16.09 10.83 -10.34
C GLY A 73 16.92 9.62 -9.91
N SER A 74 16.71 9.14 -8.68
CA SER A 74 17.32 7.92 -8.16
C SER A 74 16.40 7.27 -7.13
N ILE A 75 16.27 5.96 -7.21
CA ILE A 75 15.57 5.10 -6.25
C ILE A 75 16.58 4.05 -5.82
N THR A 76 16.93 4.04 -4.53
CA THR A 76 17.82 3.02 -3.96
C THR A 76 16.98 2.08 -3.13
N LEU A 77 17.15 0.77 -3.32
CA LEU A 77 16.50 -0.27 -2.54
C LEU A 77 17.16 -0.37 -1.15
N GLU A 78 16.35 -0.39 -0.10
CA GLU A 78 16.87 -0.67 1.26
C GLU A 78 17.03 -2.18 1.48
N GLN A 79 17.99 -2.57 2.34
CA GLN A 79 18.29 -3.98 2.55
C GLN A 79 17.08 -4.70 3.19
N GLY A 80 16.55 -5.71 2.50
CA GLY A 80 15.40 -6.48 2.95
C GLY A 80 14.04 -5.82 2.71
N GLU A 81 14.01 -4.62 2.11
CA GLU A 81 12.80 -3.86 1.82
C GLU A 81 11.81 -4.68 0.98
N THR A 82 10.58 -4.78 1.46
CA THR A 82 9.48 -5.46 0.76
C THR A 82 9.01 -4.66 -0.44
N GLY A 83 8.34 -5.32 -1.38
CA GLY A 83 7.72 -4.64 -2.53
C GLY A 83 6.76 -3.55 -2.09
N PHE A 84 5.98 -3.80 -1.05
CA PHE A 84 5.02 -2.84 -0.50
C PHE A 84 5.71 -1.65 0.17
N GLU A 85 6.72 -1.86 1.03
CA GLU A 85 7.44 -0.77 1.70
C GLU A 85 8.07 0.20 0.69
N LEU A 86 8.73 -0.36 -0.34
CA LEU A 86 9.33 0.42 -1.42
C LEU A 86 8.28 1.26 -2.15
N LEU A 87 7.16 0.63 -2.55
CA LEU A 87 6.10 1.33 -3.28
C LEU A 87 5.38 2.36 -2.41
N ASP A 88 5.15 2.07 -1.12
CA ASP A 88 4.48 2.96 -0.17
C ASP A 88 5.29 4.25 0.06
N ARG A 89 6.61 4.16 0.29
CA ARG A 89 7.43 5.37 0.46
C ARG A 89 7.52 6.20 -0.82
N LEU A 90 7.55 5.57 -1.99
CA LEU A 90 7.60 6.28 -3.27
C LEU A 90 6.24 6.92 -3.60
N ALA A 91 5.14 6.24 -3.29
CA ALA A 91 3.79 6.77 -3.43
C ALA A 91 3.58 8.00 -2.52
N LYS A 92 4.09 7.96 -1.28
CA LYS A 92 4.10 9.12 -0.37
C LYS A 92 4.84 10.32 -0.96
N GLN A 93 5.98 10.12 -1.62
CA GLN A 93 6.72 11.18 -2.30
C GLN A 93 5.97 11.78 -3.50
N ARG A 94 4.98 11.07 -4.06
CA ARG A 94 4.13 11.54 -5.17
C ARG A 94 2.72 11.95 -4.74
N GLY A 95 2.37 11.84 -3.46
CA GLY A 95 1.05 12.15 -2.95
C GLY A 95 -0.04 11.30 -3.61
N VAL A 96 0.24 10.01 -3.82
CA VAL A 96 -0.69 9.01 -4.36
C VAL A 96 -0.83 7.85 -3.37
N LEU A 97 -1.86 7.04 -3.57
CA LEU A 97 -2.17 5.84 -2.78
C LEU A 97 -1.89 4.60 -3.61
N VAL A 98 -1.47 3.53 -2.94
CA VAL A 98 -1.33 2.18 -3.50
C VAL A 98 -2.32 1.27 -2.77
N THR A 99 -3.17 0.59 -3.52
CA THR A 99 -4.20 -0.34 -3.02
C THR A 99 -4.36 -1.52 -3.97
N SER A 100 -5.21 -2.49 -3.65
CA SER A 100 -5.61 -3.56 -4.55
C SER A 100 -7.07 -3.44 -5.00
N ASP A 101 -7.42 -4.16 -6.07
CA ASP A 101 -8.81 -4.35 -6.50
C ASP A 101 -9.30 -5.81 -6.33
N ALA A 102 -10.56 -6.06 -6.68
CA ALA A 102 -11.18 -7.38 -6.54
C ALA A 102 -10.50 -8.49 -7.37
N PHE A 103 -9.71 -8.13 -8.39
CA PHE A 103 -8.98 -9.03 -9.29
C PHE A 103 -7.55 -9.31 -8.80
N GLY A 104 -7.13 -8.72 -7.68
CA GLY A 104 -5.78 -8.87 -7.13
C GLY A 104 -4.74 -8.09 -7.94
N ARG A 105 -5.14 -6.98 -8.57
CA ARG A 105 -4.25 -6.05 -9.26
C ARG A 105 -3.83 -4.94 -8.32
N LEU A 106 -2.63 -4.41 -8.53
CA LEU A 106 -2.14 -3.23 -7.80
C LEU A 106 -2.69 -1.96 -8.45
N ILE A 107 -3.36 -1.11 -7.69
CA ILE A 107 -3.97 0.13 -8.14
C ILE A 107 -3.20 1.31 -7.55
N ILE A 108 -2.73 2.21 -8.41
CA ILE A 108 -2.16 3.51 -8.03
C ILE A 108 -3.24 4.57 -8.25
N THR A 109 -3.67 5.24 -7.18
CA THR A 109 -4.84 6.12 -7.22
C THR A 109 -4.73 7.29 -6.22
N ARG A 110 -5.80 8.07 -6.10
CA ARG A 110 -5.98 9.09 -5.05
C ARG A 110 -7.33 8.88 -4.37
N ALA A 111 -7.56 9.57 -3.25
CA ALA A 111 -8.89 9.64 -2.67
C ALA A 111 -9.89 10.09 -3.75
N SER A 112 -10.82 9.19 -4.08
CA SER A 112 -11.76 9.40 -5.19
C SER A 112 -12.75 10.51 -4.84
N SER A 113 -13.09 11.33 -5.83
CA SER A 113 -14.19 12.30 -5.75
C SER A 113 -15.53 11.72 -6.21
N LYS A 114 -15.55 10.46 -6.68
CA LYS A 114 -16.78 9.78 -7.09
C LYS A 114 -17.64 9.51 -5.86
N ARG A 115 -18.87 10.01 -5.90
CA ARG A 115 -19.87 9.71 -4.86
C ARG A 115 -20.36 8.28 -5.04
N ALA A 116 -20.55 7.59 -3.92
CA ALA A 116 -21.32 6.35 -3.91
C ALA A 116 -22.75 6.63 -4.43
N SER A 117 -23.34 5.66 -5.13
CA SER A 117 -24.70 5.77 -5.66
C SER A 117 -25.80 5.72 -4.59
N VAL A 118 -25.42 5.53 -3.32
CA VAL A 118 -26.33 5.34 -2.20
C VAL A 118 -25.89 6.20 -1.02
N SER A 119 -26.87 6.70 -0.26
CA SER A 119 -26.67 7.40 1.01
C SER A 119 -26.83 6.43 2.18
N LEU A 120 -26.10 6.62 3.28
CA LEU A 120 -26.37 5.91 4.54
C LEU A 120 -27.34 6.74 5.38
N THR A 121 -28.56 6.25 5.58
CA THR A 121 -29.68 6.93 6.23
C THR A 121 -30.06 6.20 7.53
N LEU A 122 -29.97 6.90 8.66
CA LEU A 122 -30.34 6.35 9.97
C LEU A 122 -31.83 5.99 10.00
N GLY A 123 -32.15 4.77 10.45
CA GLY A 123 -33.52 4.27 10.52
C GLY A 123 -34.06 3.64 9.24
N ASP A 124 -33.25 3.61 8.17
CA ASP A 124 -33.61 2.98 6.89
C ASP A 124 -32.61 1.87 6.53
N ASN A 125 -31.47 2.22 5.94
CA ASN A 125 -30.50 1.24 5.42
C ASN A 125 -29.28 1.01 6.32
N ILE A 126 -29.30 1.52 7.56
CA ILE A 126 -28.26 1.29 8.58
C ILE A 126 -28.75 0.22 9.56
N LEU A 127 -28.19 -0.98 9.48
CA LEU A 127 -28.47 -2.07 10.43
C LEU A 127 -27.88 -1.79 11.82
N ALA A 128 -26.63 -1.33 11.86
CA ALA A 128 -25.94 -0.91 13.07
C ALA A 128 -24.80 0.05 12.69
N ALA A 129 -24.46 1.00 13.57
CA ALA A 129 -23.35 1.93 13.36
C ALA A 129 -22.54 2.14 14.65
N ARG A 130 -21.23 2.34 14.51
CA ARG A 130 -20.31 2.67 15.61
C ARG A 130 -19.34 3.75 15.16
N GLY A 131 -19.20 4.81 15.96
CA GLY A 131 -18.25 5.89 15.72
C GLY A 131 -17.34 6.12 16.93
N ARG A 132 -16.08 6.52 16.69
CA ARG A 132 -15.13 6.92 17.72
C ARG A 132 -14.52 8.26 17.35
N PHE A 133 -14.75 9.28 18.16
CA PHE A 133 -14.16 10.61 18.00
C PHE A 133 -13.17 10.82 19.16
N SER A 134 -11.91 11.12 18.86
CA SER A 134 -10.86 11.28 19.88
C SER A 134 -9.88 12.37 19.50
N TRP A 135 -9.38 13.10 20.51
CA TRP A 135 -8.33 14.11 20.35
C TRP A 135 -6.95 13.62 20.80
N ARG A 136 -6.82 12.34 21.22
CA ARG A 136 -5.56 11.80 21.77
C ARG A 136 -4.37 11.95 20.83
N GLU A 137 -4.60 11.84 19.52
CA GLU A 137 -3.58 11.97 18.48
C GLU A 137 -3.70 13.29 17.69
N ARG A 138 -4.49 14.26 18.20
CA ARG A 138 -4.68 15.56 17.55
C ARG A 138 -3.87 16.63 18.27
N ALA A 139 -2.80 17.10 17.64
CA ALA A 139 -2.06 18.25 18.13
C ALA A 139 -2.60 19.56 17.55
N SER A 140 -2.49 20.67 18.30
CA SER A 140 -2.73 22.02 17.79
C SER A 140 -1.62 22.48 16.83
N GLN A 141 -0.42 21.93 16.96
CA GLN A 141 0.74 22.24 16.14
C GLN A 141 1.62 20.99 15.94
N TYR A 142 2.10 20.78 14.71
CA TYR A 142 3.12 19.78 14.39
C TYR A 142 4.39 20.51 13.95
N ILE A 143 5.45 20.45 14.77
CA ILE A 143 6.75 21.09 14.48
C ILE A 143 7.74 20.02 14.02
N ILE A 144 8.11 20.05 12.74
CA ILE A 144 9.09 19.12 12.16
C ILE A 144 10.42 19.85 11.99
N LYS A 145 11.50 19.27 12.54
CA LYS A 145 12.87 19.79 12.38
C LYS A 145 13.60 18.93 11.35
N GLY A 146 14.23 19.58 10.37
CA GLY A 146 15.16 18.93 9.45
C GLY A 146 16.60 19.29 9.81
N SER A 147 17.51 18.32 9.72
CA SER A 147 18.95 18.56 9.72
C SER A 147 19.49 18.23 8.33
N ALA A 148 20.02 19.24 7.62
CA ALA A 148 20.80 19.02 6.42
C ALA A 148 22.28 18.99 6.81
N SER A 149 23.00 17.92 6.43
CA SER A 149 24.46 17.97 6.41
C SER A 149 24.88 18.78 5.18
N ALA A 150 24.73 20.10 5.26
CA ALA A 150 25.48 21.02 4.42
C ALA A 150 26.69 21.43 5.26
N GLY A 151 27.81 20.72 5.09
CA GLY A 151 29.11 21.23 5.49
C GLY A 151 29.34 22.55 4.75
N GLY A 152 29.13 23.66 5.46
CA GLY A 152 29.30 25.00 4.92
C GLY A 152 30.74 25.19 4.45
N ALA A 153 30.91 25.42 3.15
CA ALA A 153 32.15 25.93 2.57
C ALA A 153 32.31 27.43 2.93
N THR A 154 32.58 27.71 4.20
CA THR A 154 32.98 29.03 4.68
C THR A 154 34.11 28.91 5.69
N TRP A 155 35.24 28.34 5.25
CA TRP A 155 36.57 28.58 5.82
C TRP A 155 37.59 28.40 4.69
N GLY A 156 38.13 29.53 4.21
CA GLY A 156 39.07 29.62 3.09
C GLY A 156 38.95 30.97 2.41
#